data_AF-A0A383DMN4-F1
#
_entry.id   AF-A0A383DMN4-F1
#
_cell.length_a   1.000
_cell.length_b   1.000
_cell.length_c   1.000
_cell.angle_alpha   90.00
_cell.angle_beta   90.00
_cell.angle_gamma   90.00
#
_symmetry.space_group_name_H-M   'P 1'
#
loop_
_entity.id
_entity.type
_entity.pdbx_description
1 polymer ?
#
loop_
_entity_poly.entity_id
_entity_poly.type
_entity_poly.pdbx_seq_one_letter_code
_entity_poly.pdbx_strand_id
1 'polypeptide(L)'
;MRRWELCLLLALACPVAAEQIWSLEPVKRPDAPEAKALPGPILNPIDAFVQQKLVRANLKPSPKADRSILLRRISLDLTGLPPTAERLETFVNDPRSTRSAYRELVEELLASPHYGERWAQHWLDVIRWAETVGFETNLERTDAWHYRDWVIKALNDDIPYDRFILHQIAGDVTGEDAALGFLVSGPANLPGQIGRD
;
A
#
# COMPACT_ATOMS: atom_id res chain seq x y z
N MET A 1 -68.43 9.51 19.32
CA MET A 1 -67.66 10.45 18.47
C MET A 1 -66.29 10.69 19.11
N ARG A 2 -65.24 10.27 18.40
CA ARG A 2 -63.82 10.70 18.42
C ARG A 2 -63.23 11.34 19.69
N ARG A 3 -62.14 10.77 20.19
CA ARG A 3 -60.77 11.27 19.93
C ARG A 3 -59.74 10.33 20.55
N TRP A 4 -59.02 9.61 19.70
CA TRP A 4 -57.82 8.87 20.05
C TRP A 4 -56.61 9.82 20.13
N GLU A 5 -55.69 9.40 20.97
CA GLU A 5 -54.44 10.03 21.36
C GLU A 5 -53.51 10.32 20.19
N LEU A 6 -52.83 11.46 20.26
CA LEU A 6 -51.65 11.79 19.46
C LEU A 6 -50.63 12.45 20.40
N CYS A 7 -49.91 11.61 21.15
CA CYS A 7 -48.66 12.01 21.77
C CYS A 7 -47.61 12.11 20.66
N LEU A 8 -47.44 13.32 20.12
CA LEU A 8 -46.31 13.68 19.28
C LEU A 8 -45.03 13.67 20.13
N LEU A 9 -44.29 12.56 20.07
CA LEU A 9 -42.88 12.53 20.43
C LEU A 9 -42.11 13.37 19.41
N LEU A 10 -41.91 14.66 19.74
CA LEU A 10 -40.87 15.46 19.13
C LEU A 10 -39.52 14.88 19.56
N ALA A 11 -39.00 13.96 18.76
CA ALA A 11 -37.57 13.69 18.75
C ALA A 11 -36.90 14.95 18.20
N LEU A 12 -36.47 15.83 19.10
CA LEU A 12 -35.45 16.82 18.82
C LEU A 12 -34.19 16.03 18.43
N ALA A 13 -34.08 15.71 17.14
CA ALA A 13 -32.78 15.45 16.52
C ALA A 13 -32.02 16.77 16.65
N CYS A 14 -31.30 16.92 17.77
CA CYS A 14 -30.26 17.91 17.89
C CYS A 14 -29.34 17.63 16.71
N PRO A 15 -29.23 18.52 15.70
CA PRO A 15 -28.14 18.39 14.76
C PRO A 15 -26.93 18.75 15.60
N VAL A 16 -26.29 17.73 16.19
CA VAL A 16 -24.88 17.87 16.48
C VAL A 16 -24.30 18.24 15.13
N ALA A 17 -23.92 19.51 14.97
CA ALA A 17 -23.18 19.96 13.83
C ALA A 17 -21.95 19.06 13.83
N ALA A 18 -21.99 17.99 13.03
CA ALA A 18 -20.89 17.10 12.88
C ALA A 18 -19.76 18.02 12.42
N GLU A 19 -18.76 18.22 13.28
CA GLU A 19 -17.50 18.79 12.84
C GLU A 19 -17.16 18.11 11.52
N GLN A 20 -16.79 18.87 10.50
CA GLN A 20 -16.41 18.30 9.20
C GLN A 20 -15.23 17.35 9.41
N ILE A 21 -15.55 16.07 9.60
CA ILE A 21 -14.56 15.01 9.71
C ILE A 21 -13.98 14.86 8.30
N TRP A 22 -12.74 15.31 8.12
CA TRP A 22 -12.06 15.33 6.82
C TRP A 22 -12.08 13.98 6.09
N SER A 23 -12.13 12.86 6.82
CA SER A 23 -12.15 11.50 6.26
C SER A 23 -13.52 11.06 5.75
N LEU A 24 -14.59 11.78 6.09
CA LEU A 24 -15.97 11.53 5.62
C LEU A 24 -16.37 12.45 4.46
N GLU A 25 -15.52 13.40 4.08
CA GLU A 25 -15.77 14.25 2.93
C GLU A 25 -15.53 13.48 1.61
N PRO A 26 -16.34 13.71 0.56
CA PRO A 26 -16.09 13.12 -0.75
C PRO A 26 -14.70 13.46 -1.27
N VAL A 27 -13.98 12.47 -1.78
CA VAL A 27 -12.68 12.66 -2.41
C VAL A 27 -12.86 13.51 -3.68
N LYS A 28 -12.34 14.74 -3.67
CA LYS A 28 -12.34 15.64 -4.82
C LYS A 28 -11.03 15.48 -5.59
N ARG A 29 -11.12 15.26 -6.90
CA ARG A 29 -9.94 15.24 -7.77
C ARG A 29 -9.53 16.68 -8.08
N PRO A 30 -8.37 17.18 -7.62
CA PRO A 30 -7.94 18.53 -7.92
C PRO A 30 -7.47 18.65 -9.37
N ASP A 31 -7.65 19.83 -9.95
CA ASP A 31 -7.05 20.16 -11.24
C ASP A 31 -5.52 20.22 -11.11
N ALA A 32 -4.82 19.75 -12.13
CA ALA A 32 -3.37 19.86 -12.18
C ALA A 32 -2.96 21.34 -12.30
N PRO A 33 -1.93 21.80 -11.55
CA PRO A 33 -1.46 23.16 -11.66
C PRO A 33 -1.03 23.50 -13.08
N GLU A 34 -1.22 24.74 -13.48
CA GLU A 34 -0.59 25.24 -14.70
C GLU A 34 0.93 25.09 -14.61
N ALA A 35 1.51 24.54 -15.67
CA ALA A 35 2.93 24.29 -15.80
C ALA A 35 3.72 25.61 -15.75
N LYS A 36 4.26 25.99 -14.60
CA LYS A 36 5.31 27.03 -14.53
C LYS A 36 6.63 26.40 -14.94
N ALA A 37 7.07 26.75 -16.15
CA ALA A 37 8.15 26.08 -16.89
C ALA A 37 9.48 26.01 -16.12
N LEU A 38 9.69 24.92 -15.38
CA LEU A 38 11.03 24.42 -15.13
C LEU A 38 11.51 23.67 -16.39
N PRO A 39 12.83 23.66 -16.68
CA PRO A 39 13.35 22.86 -17.78
C PRO A 39 13.05 21.38 -17.55
N GLY A 40 12.33 20.75 -18.49
CA GLY A 40 12.01 19.32 -18.46
C GLY A 40 10.60 19.03 -18.98
N PRO A 41 10.35 17.82 -19.53
CA PRO A 41 9.04 17.45 -20.01
C PRO A 41 8.08 17.19 -18.83
N ILE A 42 6.84 17.66 -18.94
CA ILE A 42 5.71 17.18 -18.12
C ILE A 42 5.18 15.94 -18.83
N LEU A 43 5.37 14.76 -18.23
CA LEU A 43 4.97 13.49 -18.81
C LEU A 43 3.62 13.03 -18.28
N ASN A 44 3.29 13.40 -17.04
CA ASN A 44 1.99 13.11 -16.42
C ASN A 44 1.56 14.29 -15.51
N PRO A 45 0.29 14.34 -15.06
CA PRO A 45 -0.22 15.41 -14.22
C PRO A 45 0.52 15.60 -12.88
N ILE A 46 1.13 14.54 -12.32
CA ILE A 46 1.87 14.59 -11.05
C ILE A 46 3.12 15.45 -11.21
N ASP A 47 3.77 15.42 -12.38
CA ASP A 47 4.97 16.23 -12.65
C ASP A 47 4.68 17.73 -12.49
N ALA A 48 3.46 18.19 -12.82
CA ALA A 48 3.08 19.59 -12.65
C ALA A 48 3.03 20.01 -11.17
N PHE A 49 2.54 19.13 -10.28
CA PHE A 49 2.56 19.36 -8.83
C PHE A 49 3.99 19.38 -8.28
N VAL A 50 4.85 18.48 -8.74
CA VAL A 50 6.27 18.44 -8.33
C VAL A 50 6.99 19.70 -8.79
N GLN A 51 6.82 20.11 -10.06
CA GLN A 51 7.43 21.33 -10.58
C GLN A 51 6.96 22.58 -9.83
N GLN A 52 5.65 22.68 -9.54
CA GLN A 52 5.12 23.81 -8.77
C GLN A 52 5.80 23.93 -7.40
N LYS A 53 6.01 22.80 -6.69
CA LYS A 53 6.73 22.80 -5.40
C LYS A 53 8.20 23.19 -5.56
N LEU A 54 8.89 22.68 -6.58
CA LEU A 54 10.29 23.03 -6.85
C LEU A 54 10.46 24.54 -7.13
N VAL A 55 9.59 25.12 -7.97
CA VAL A 55 9.61 26.57 -8.26
C VAL A 55 9.41 27.38 -6.98
N ARG A 56 8.43 27.03 -6.15
CA ARG A 56 8.17 27.72 -4.88
C ARG A 56 9.35 27.62 -3.91
N ALA A 57 10.06 26.50 -3.93
CA ALA A 57 11.24 26.27 -3.11
C ALA A 57 12.55 26.82 -3.73
N ASN A 58 12.50 27.45 -4.92
CA ASN A 58 13.66 27.88 -5.68
C ASN A 58 14.67 26.74 -5.95
N LEU A 59 14.17 25.53 -6.20
CA LEU A 59 14.95 24.33 -6.49
C LEU A 59 14.85 23.95 -7.97
N LYS A 60 15.88 23.26 -8.47
CA LYS A 60 15.90 22.68 -9.81
C LYS A 60 15.88 21.15 -9.73
N PRO A 61 15.29 20.45 -10.71
CA PRO A 61 15.37 18.99 -10.77
C PRO A 61 16.83 18.51 -10.83
N SER A 62 17.11 17.40 -10.16
CA SER A 62 18.39 16.69 -10.27
C SER A 62 18.57 16.14 -11.69
N PRO A 63 19.83 15.97 -12.16
CA PRO A 63 20.09 15.27 -13.41
C PRO A 63 19.52 13.85 -13.37
N LYS A 64 19.16 13.31 -14.54
CA LYS A 64 18.72 11.92 -14.66
C LYS A 64 19.86 10.98 -14.27
N ALA A 65 19.52 9.92 -13.54
CA ALA A 65 20.48 8.90 -13.19
C ALA A 65 20.89 8.07 -14.43
N ASP A 66 22.12 7.58 -14.40
CA ASP A 66 22.64 6.65 -15.41
C ASP A 66 21.87 5.32 -15.38
N ARG A 67 21.91 4.58 -16.50
CA ARG A 67 21.18 3.30 -16.63
C ARG A 67 21.53 2.28 -15.56
N SER A 68 22.81 2.19 -15.19
CA SER A 68 23.28 1.28 -14.14
C SER A 68 22.66 1.60 -12.78
N ILE A 69 22.56 2.88 -12.43
CA ILE A 69 21.95 3.35 -11.19
C ILE A 69 20.44 3.13 -11.23
N LEU A 70 19.79 3.43 -12.35
CA LEU A 70 18.35 3.21 -12.54
C LEU A 70 17.98 1.73 -12.34
N LEU A 71 18.70 0.82 -13.00
CA LEU A 71 18.47 -0.63 -12.86
C LEU A 71 18.65 -1.08 -11.41
N ARG A 72 19.77 -0.69 -10.76
CA ARG A 72 20.02 -1.11 -9.38
C ARG A 72 18.93 -0.64 -8.41
N ARG A 73 18.48 0.62 -8.54
CA ARG A 73 17.43 1.17 -7.68
C ARG A 73 16.11 0.43 -7.89
N ILE A 74 15.66 0.32 -9.14
CA ILE A 74 14.35 -0.27 -9.41
C ILE A 74 14.28 -1.76 -9.06
N SER A 75 15.38 -2.51 -9.25
CA SER A 75 15.44 -3.91 -8.79
C SER A 75 15.34 -4.01 -7.27
N LEU A 76 16.11 -3.22 -6.53
CA LEU A 76 16.04 -3.25 -5.05
C LEU A 76 14.69 -2.75 -4.52
N ASP A 77 14.10 -1.74 -5.15
CA ASP A 77 12.82 -1.19 -4.74
C ASP A 77 11.68 -2.18 -4.97
N LEU A 78 11.64 -2.83 -6.14
CA LEU A 78 10.53 -3.72 -6.51
C LEU A 78 10.70 -5.14 -5.99
N THR A 79 11.91 -5.71 -6.00
CA THR A 79 12.13 -7.12 -5.63
C THR A 79 13.01 -7.30 -4.40
N GLY A 80 13.61 -6.24 -3.86
CA GLY A 80 14.56 -6.34 -2.75
C GLY A 80 15.92 -6.96 -3.13
N LEU A 81 16.11 -7.32 -4.40
CA LEU A 81 17.28 -8.05 -4.88
C LEU A 81 18.12 -7.17 -5.81
N PRO A 82 19.47 -7.26 -5.75
CA PRO A 82 20.31 -6.61 -6.74
C PRO A 82 20.13 -7.27 -8.12
N PRO A 83 20.29 -6.50 -9.22
CA PRO A 83 20.29 -7.08 -10.57
C PRO A 83 21.49 -8.01 -10.78
N THR A 84 21.35 -8.99 -11.67
CA THR A 84 22.49 -9.83 -12.09
C THR A 84 23.47 -9.03 -12.95
N ALA A 85 24.72 -9.48 -13.02
CA ALA A 85 25.74 -8.86 -13.87
C ALA A 85 25.34 -8.86 -15.35
N GLU A 86 24.83 -9.99 -15.85
CA GLU A 86 24.33 -10.13 -17.23
C GLU A 86 23.18 -9.15 -17.52
N ARG A 87 22.25 -8.99 -16.58
CA ARG A 87 21.13 -8.06 -16.75
C ARG A 87 21.60 -6.61 -16.78
N LEU A 88 22.59 -6.26 -15.95
CA LEU A 88 23.22 -4.95 -15.97
C LEU A 88 23.89 -4.65 -17.32
N GLU A 89 24.70 -5.57 -17.83
CA GLU A 89 25.34 -5.43 -19.13
C GLU A 89 24.32 -5.28 -20.25
N THR A 90 23.28 -6.13 -20.25
CA THR A 90 22.20 -6.08 -21.24
C THR A 90 21.47 -4.73 -21.21
N PHE A 91 21.09 -4.24 -20.04
CA PHE A 91 20.32 -2.99 -19.92
C PHE A 91 21.15 -1.75 -20.24
N VAL A 92 22.42 -1.72 -19.81
CA VAL A 92 23.32 -0.59 -20.09
C VAL A 92 23.59 -0.48 -21.59
N ASN A 93 23.81 -1.62 -22.27
CA ASN A 93 24.14 -1.67 -23.69
C ASN A 93 22.92 -1.76 -24.63
N ASP A 94 21.69 -1.73 -24.09
CA ASP A 94 20.46 -1.78 -24.90
C ASP A 94 20.41 -0.60 -25.91
N PRO A 95 20.33 -0.84 -27.23
CA PRO A 95 20.34 0.23 -28.22
C PRO A 95 19.07 1.09 -28.22
N ARG A 96 17.98 0.64 -27.57
CA ARG A 96 16.71 1.37 -27.49
C ARG A 96 16.84 2.58 -26.57
N SER A 97 15.85 3.48 -26.64
CA SER A 97 15.80 4.61 -25.69
C SER A 97 15.66 4.10 -24.24
N THR A 98 16.30 4.79 -23.28
CA THR A 98 16.22 4.41 -21.85
C THR A 98 14.78 4.32 -21.37
N ARG A 99 13.88 5.17 -21.87
CA ARG A 99 12.45 5.15 -21.49
C ARG A 99 11.76 3.85 -21.91
N SER A 100 12.05 3.34 -23.11
CA SER A 100 11.41 2.11 -23.62
C SER A 100 11.93 0.89 -22.87
N ALA A 101 13.26 0.75 -22.77
CA ALA A 101 13.88 -0.36 -22.06
C ALA A 101 13.51 -0.37 -20.57
N TYR A 102 13.44 0.81 -19.93
CA TYR A 102 13.06 0.92 -18.53
C TYR A 102 11.60 0.53 -18.27
N ARG A 103 10.67 0.83 -19.18
CA ARG A 103 9.27 0.39 -19.04
C ARG A 103 9.18 -1.13 -19.03
N GLU A 104 9.79 -1.79 -20.01
CA GLU A 104 9.78 -3.25 -20.10
C GLU A 104 10.45 -3.89 -18.88
N LEU A 105 11.56 -3.31 -18.40
CA LEU A 105 12.21 -3.74 -17.16
C LEU A 105 11.26 -3.64 -15.95
N VAL A 106 10.47 -2.56 -15.83
CA VAL A 106 9.50 -2.42 -14.74
C VAL A 106 8.43 -3.51 -14.81
N GLU A 107 7.87 -3.79 -15.99
CA GLU A 107 6.89 -4.86 -16.17
C GLU A 107 7.48 -6.23 -15.80
N GLU A 108 8.73 -6.52 -16.21
CA GLU A 108 9.43 -7.76 -15.85
C GLU A 108 9.60 -7.91 -14.33
N LEU A 109 9.97 -6.82 -13.64
CA LEU A 109 10.17 -6.84 -12.19
C LEU A 109 8.85 -6.95 -11.42
N LEU A 110 7.78 -6.30 -11.89
CA LEU A 110 6.44 -6.43 -11.31
C LEU A 110 5.87 -7.84 -11.48
N ALA A 111 6.18 -8.51 -12.59
CA ALA A 111 5.79 -9.89 -12.85
C ALA A 111 6.67 -10.94 -12.13
N SER A 112 7.75 -10.53 -11.46
CA SER A 112 8.63 -11.44 -10.72
C SER A 112 7.94 -11.92 -9.44
N PRO A 113 8.05 -13.20 -9.05
CA PRO A 113 7.52 -13.67 -7.77
C PRO A 113 8.12 -12.93 -6.56
N HIS A 114 9.36 -12.43 -6.70
CA HIS A 114 10.06 -11.63 -5.68
C HIS A 114 9.39 -10.27 -5.42
N TYR A 115 8.54 -9.78 -6.32
CA TYR A 115 7.76 -8.57 -6.09
C TYR A 115 6.84 -8.75 -4.89
N GLY A 116 6.01 -9.79 -4.89
CA GLY A 116 5.13 -10.13 -3.78
C GLY A 116 5.89 -10.39 -2.49
N GLU A 117 7.05 -11.07 -2.54
CA GLU A 117 7.91 -11.28 -1.37
C GLU A 117 8.39 -9.96 -0.77
N ARG A 118 8.86 -9.04 -1.62
CA ARG A 118 9.34 -7.73 -1.20
C ARG A 118 8.23 -6.86 -0.61
N TRP A 119 7.09 -6.79 -1.30
CA TRP A 119 6.00 -5.91 -0.91
C TRP A 119 5.18 -6.47 0.26
N ALA A 120 5.08 -7.80 0.38
CA ALA A 120 4.44 -8.43 1.53
C ALA A 120 5.15 -8.05 2.83
N GLN A 121 6.48 -7.94 2.84
CA GLN A 121 7.23 -7.49 4.01
C GLN A 121 6.67 -6.16 4.56
N HIS A 122 6.44 -5.17 3.69
CA HIS A 122 5.92 -3.87 4.10
C HIS A 122 4.52 -3.97 4.74
N TRP A 123 3.65 -4.83 4.19
CA TRP A 123 2.34 -5.08 4.78
C TRP A 123 2.44 -5.78 6.14
N LEU A 124 3.24 -6.84 6.20
CA LEU A 124 3.45 -7.66 7.40
C LEU A 124 4.07 -6.85 8.54
N ASP A 125 4.98 -5.91 8.23
CA ASP A 125 5.54 -4.97 9.19
C ASP A 125 4.48 -4.05 9.79
N VAL A 126 3.59 -3.50 8.94
CA VAL A 126 2.53 -2.55 9.38
C VAL A 126 1.56 -3.22 10.33
N ILE A 127 1.16 -4.45 10.05
CA ILE A 127 0.22 -5.19 10.90
C ILE A 127 0.90 -5.89 12.08
N ARG A 128 2.24 -5.78 12.18
CA ARG A 128 3.08 -6.42 13.21
C ARG A 128 2.95 -7.94 13.22
N TRP A 129 2.92 -8.54 12.03
CA TRP A 129 2.95 -9.99 11.88
C TRP A 129 4.25 -10.55 12.44
N ALA A 130 4.14 -11.69 13.13
CA ALA A 130 5.27 -12.45 13.62
C ALA A 130 4.92 -13.94 13.69
N GLU A 131 5.91 -14.78 13.49
CA GLU A 131 5.83 -16.24 13.72
C GLU A 131 5.90 -16.60 15.21
N THR A 132 5.85 -15.60 16.09
CA THR A 132 5.79 -15.77 17.53
C THR A 132 4.78 -14.83 18.18
N VAL A 133 4.41 -15.08 19.43
CA VAL A 133 3.44 -14.26 20.17
C VAL A 133 4.01 -12.89 20.59
N GLY A 134 5.34 -12.78 20.71
CA GLY A 134 6.03 -11.48 20.84
C GLY A 134 5.83 -10.72 22.15
N PHE A 135 5.24 -11.34 23.19
CA PHE A 135 5.06 -10.77 24.53
C PHE A 135 5.88 -11.53 25.61
N GLU A 136 5.48 -11.49 26.88
CA GLU A 136 6.13 -12.15 28.03
C GLU A 136 6.52 -13.62 27.78
N THR A 137 5.68 -14.34 27.04
CA THR A 137 5.97 -15.69 26.55
C THR A 137 6.11 -15.66 25.03
N ASN A 138 7.34 -15.73 24.53
CA ASN A 138 7.64 -15.73 23.09
C ASN A 138 7.46 -17.12 22.47
N LEU A 139 6.24 -17.66 22.54
CA LEU A 139 5.87 -18.94 21.94
C LEU A 139 5.78 -18.84 20.42
N GLU A 140 6.10 -19.94 19.75
CA GLU A 140 5.99 -20.08 18.30
C GLU A 140 4.51 -20.17 17.85
N ARG A 141 4.24 -19.63 16.65
CA ARG A 141 2.99 -19.76 15.91
C ARG A 141 3.25 -20.60 14.67
N THR A 142 3.19 -21.92 14.81
CA THR A 142 3.58 -22.89 13.77
C THR A 142 2.83 -22.74 12.45
N ASP A 143 1.65 -22.11 12.46
CA ASP A 143 0.79 -21.95 11.29
C ASP A 143 0.72 -20.49 10.77
N ALA A 144 1.50 -19.56 11.35
CA ALA A 144 1.47 -18.14 10.97
C ALA A 144 1.91 -17.88 9.51
N TRP A 145 2.70 -18.80 8.94
CA TRP A 145 3.22 -18.72 7.59
C TRP A 145 2.12 -18.77 6.51
N HIS A 146 0.98 -19.42 6.77
CA HIS A 146 -0.13 -19.47 5.82
C HIS A 146 -0.62 -18.08 5.43
N TYR A 147 -0.71 -17.17 6.39
CA TYR A 147 -1.10 -15.79 6.14
C TYR A 147 -0.02 -15.00 5.40
N ARG A 148 1.26 -15.17 5.77
CA ARG A 148 2.39 -14.55 5.04
C ARG A 148 2.36 -14.95 3.57
N ASP A 149 2.27 -16.24 3.30
CA ASP A 149 2.29 -16.80 1.95
C ASP A 149 1.05 -16.36 1.15
N TRP A 150 -0.10 -16.23 1.82
CA TRP A 150 -1.30 -15.64 1.22
C TRP A 150 -1.09 -14.18 0.82
N VAL A 151 -0.50 -13.33 1.67
CA VAL A 151 -0.22 -11.92 1.35
C VAL A 151 0.74 -11.82 0.15
N ILE A 152 1.80 -12.64 0.13
CA ILE A 152 2.75 -12.70 -1.00
C ILE A 152 2.02 -13.03 -2.29
N LYS A 153 1.17 -14.06 -2.26
CA LYS A 153 0.37 -14.48 -3.41
C LYS A 153 -0.60 -13.39 -3.86
N ALA A 154 -1.34 -12.79 -2.93
CA ALA A 154 -2.32 -11.75 -3.22
C ALA A 154 -1.70 -10.53 -3.93
N LEU A 155 -0.47 -10.15 -3.55
CA LEU A 155 0.27 -9.07 -4.18
C LEU A 155 0.77 -9.44 -5.58
N ASN A 156 1.27 -10.67 -5.76
CA ASN A 156 1.71 -11.16 -7.07
C ASN A 156 0.54 -11.33 -8.06
N ASP A 157 -0.64 -11.68 -7.56
CA ASP A 157 -1.86 -11.82 -8.38
C ASP A 157 -2.56 -10.47 -8.65
N ASP A 158 -2.00 -9.37 -8.14
CA ASP A 158 -2.56 -8.00 -8.27
C ASP A 158 -4.04 -7.93 -7.82
N ILE A 159 -4.35 -8.55 -6.67
CA ILE A 159 -5.72 -8.53 -6.13
C ILE A 159 -6.12 -7.07 -5.82
N PRO A 160 -7.27 -6.59 -6.33
CA PRO A 160 -7.76 -5.25 -6.04
C PRO A 160 -7.85 -4.98 -4.53
N TYR A 161 -7.45 -3.78 -4.11
CA TYR A 161 -7.34 -3.43 -2.68
C TYR A 161 -8.63 -3.69 -1.88
N ASP A 162 -9.80 -3.41 -2.46
CA ASP A 162 -11.09 -3.68 -1.82
C ASP A 162 -11.30 -5.18 -1.55
N ARG A 163 -10.87 -6.04 -2.48
CA ARG A 163 -10.91 -7.50 -2.31
C ARG A 163 -9.85 -7.99 -1.34
N PHE A 164 -8.64 -7.46 -1.42
CA PHE A 164 -7.55 -7.76 -0.50
C PHE A 164 -7.97 -7.51 0.97
N ILE A 165 -8.62 -6.38 1.25
CA ILE A 165 -9.14 -6.07 2.59
C ILE A 165 -10.35 -6.95 2.94
N LEU A 166 -11.28 -7.16 2.00
CA LEU A 166 -12.45 -8.01 2.24
C LEU A 166 -12.05 -9.43 2.67
N HIS A 167 -11.11 -10.05 1.95
CA HIS A 167 -10.63 -11.40 2.28
C HIS A 167 -10.00 -11.47 3.67
N GLN A 168 -9.28 -10.42 4.09
CA GLN A 168 -8.67 -10.37 5.42
C GLN A 168 -9.66 -10.24 6.58
N ILE A 169 -10.89 -9.76 6.30
CA ILE A 169 -11.94 -9.58 7.31
C ILE A 169 -12.95 -10.74 7.29
N ALA A 170 -13.24 -11.29 6.10
CA ALA A 170 -14.30 -12.27 5.86
C ALA A 170 -13.82 -13.43 4.97
N GLY A 171 -12.59 -13.87 5.17
CA GLY A 171 -11.95 -14.94 4.41
C GLY A 171 -12.75 -16.24 4.41
N ASP A 172 -13.38 -16.57 5.54
CA ASP A 172 -14.30 -17.72 5.72
C ASP A 172 -15.53 -17.68 4.79
N VAL A 173 -16.01 -16.47 4.48
CA VAL A 173 -17.14 -16.28 3.55
C VAL A 173 -16.67 -16.31 2.09
N THR A 174 -15.45 -15.81 1.83
CA THR A 174 -14.92 -15.71 0.46
C THR A 174 -14.12 -16.94 0.00
N GLY A 175 -13.84 -17.90 0.90
CA GLY A 175 -12.99 -19.06 0.63
C GLY A 175 -11.48 -18.78 0.69
N GLU A 176 -11.10 -17.68 1.33
CA GLU A 176 -9.71 -17.21 1.51
C GLU A 176 -9.31 -17.29 2.99
N ASP A 177 -9.51 -18.46 3.61
CA ASP A 177 -9.37 -18.65 5.07
C ASP A 177 -8.01 -18.19 5.60
N ALA A 178 -6.94 -18.41 4.84
CA ALA A 178 -5.59 -17.98 5.22
C ALA A 178 -5.49 -16.47 5.43
N ALA A 179 -6.29 -15.67 4.71
CA ALA A 179 -6.33 -14.21 4.82
C ALA A 179 -6.82 -13.73 6.20
N LEU A 180 -7.64 -14.53 6.90
CA LEU A 180 -8.11 -14.22 8.25
C LEU A 180 -6.99 -14.15 9.29
N GLY A 181 -5.78 -14.62 8.93
CA GLY A 181 -4.58 -14.38 9.72
C GLY A 181 -4.39 -12.91 10.10
N PHE A 182 -4.87 -11.97 9.28
CA PHE A 182 -4.89 -10.53 9.59
C PHE A 182 -5.48 -10.21 10.97
N LEU A 183 -6.53 -10.93 11.40
CA LEU A 183 -7.23 -10.68 12.66
C LEU A 183 -6.47 -11.19 13.89
N VAL A 184 -5.51 -12.10 13.71
CA VAL A 184 -4.84 -12.83 14.81
C VAL A 184 -3.32 -12.72 14.77
N SER A 185 -2.75 -12.12 13.74
CA SER A 185 -1.30 -12.07 13.51
C SER A 185 -0.57 -11.03 14.37
N GLY A 186 -1.28 -10.08 14.97
CA GLY A 186 -0.69 -9.08 15.87
C GLY A 186 -0.24 -9.68 17.22
N PRO A 187 0.53 -8.94 18.04
CA PRO A 187 0.88 -9.37 19.39
C PRO A 187 -0.38 -9.65 20.23
N ALA A 188 -0.38 -10.74 20.99
CA ALA A 188 -1.52 -11.14 21.79
C ALA A 188 -1.10 -11.57 23.18
N ASN A 189 -1.90 -11.22 24.19
CA ASN A 189 -1.79 -11.79 25.52
C ASN A 189 -2.70 -13.02 25.61
N LEU A 190 -2.17 -14.12 26.11
CA LEU A 190 -2.97 -15.32 26.34
C LEU A 190 -3.93 -15.11 27.52
N PRO A 191 -5.09 -15.79 27.53
CA PRO A 191 -5.98 -15.79 28.68
C PRO A 191 -5.22 -16.14 29.97
N GLY A 192 -5.30 -15.26 30.98
CA GLY A 192 -4.56 -15.36 32.24
C GLY A 192 -3.31 -14.47 32.36
N GLN A 193 -2.85 -13.86 31.26
CA GLN A 193 -1.78 -12.84 31.27
C GLN A 193 -2.32 -11.41 31.37
N ILE A 194 -3.63 -11.22 31.24
CA ILE A 194 -4.29 -9.95 31.52
C ILE A 194 -4.63 -9.94 33.01
N GLY A 195 -3.72 -9.42 33.82
CA GLY A 195 -3.96 -9.17 35.23
C GLY A 195 -5.20 -8.27 35.40
N ARG A 196 -6.02 -8.55 36.41
CA ARG A 196 -7.00 -7.60 36.89
C ARG A 196 -6.25 -6.69 37.85
N ASP A 197 -5.88 -5.50 37.38
CA ASP A 197 -5.36 -4.42 38.22
C ASP A 197 -6.36 -4.08 39.34
#